data_AF-A0A511AGN7-F1
#
_entry.id   AF-A0A511AGN7-F1
#
_cell.length_a   1.000
_cell.length_b   1.000
_cell.length_c   1.000
_cell.angle_alpha   90.00
_cell.angle_beta   90.00
_cell.angle_gamma   90.00
#
_symmetry.space_group_name_H-M   'P 1'
#
loop_
_entity.id
_entity.type
_entity.pdbx_description
1 polymer ?
#
loop_
_entity_poly.entity_id
_entity_poly.type
_entity_poly.pdbx_seq_one_letter_code
_entity_poly.pdbx_strand_id
1 'polypeptide(L)'
;MTDSRPIWWRATEAPPPAAWCDAFDALTTDELADHQGLGAGIYIARVRRRTGRGPTFSELFAEIFKDTPLHPEWPEDLTNSQRSAIRNSFRLHVAIQWKRRGWISWDPGVARSLRVGPTFRERSRARQAARAQ
;
A
#
# COMPACT_ATOMS: atom_id res chain seq x y z
N MET A 1 -12.56 -6.03 27.55
CA MET A 1 -11.17 -6.35 27.17
C MET A 1 -10.88 -5.64 25.86
N THR A 2 -9.86 -4.80 25.81
CA THR A 2 -9.45 -4.12 24.57
C THR A 2 -8.74 -5.13 23.69
N ASP A 3 -9.24 -5.35 22.47
CA ASP A 3 -8.57 -6.20 21.50
C ASP A 3 -7.21 -5.58 21.11
N SER A 4 -6.12 -6.21 21.54
CA SER A 4 -4.74 -5.77 21.33
C SER A 4 -4.19 -6.14 19.96
N ARG A 5 -4.94 -6.91 19.16
CA ARG A 5 -4.51 -7.28 17.79
C ARG A 5 -4.51 -6.05 16.87
N PRO A 6 -3.55 -5.97 15.94
CA PRO A 6 -3.56 -4.96 14.90
C PRO A 6 -4.86 -5.01 14.09
N ILE A 7 -5.38 -3.84 13.74
CA ILE A 7 -6.65 -3.70 13.00
C ILE A 7 -6.65 -4.46 11.65
N TRP A 8 -5.48 -4.68 11.06
CA TRP A 8 -5.32 -5.44 9.82
C TRP A 8 -5.38 -6.96 9.98
N TRP A 9 -5.36 -7.50 11.21
CA TRP A 9 -5.36 -8.94 11.50
C TRP A 9 -6.66 -9.45 12.17
N ARG A 10 -7.69 -8.61 12.31
CA ARG A 10 -8.90 -8.93 13.10
C ARG A 10 -9.86 -9.97 12.51
N ALA A 11 -9.51 -10.64 11.41
CA ALA A 11 -10.36 -11.70 10.86
C ALA A 11 -10.19 -13.05 11.57
N THR A 12 -9.24 -13.16 12.49
CA THR A 12 -8.97 -14.36 13.29
C THR A 12 -8.67 -13.96 14.73
N GLU A 13 -9.06 -14.81 15.70
CA GLU A 13 -8.75 -14.65 17.12
C GLU A 13 -7.29 -14.93 17.47
N ALA A 14 -6.56 -15.62 16.59
CA ALA A 14 -5.13 -15.85 16.77
C ALA A 14 -4.32 -14.55 16.64
N PRO A 15 -3.25 -14.37 17.43
CA PRO A 15 -2.34 -13.25 17.24
C PRO A 15 -1.63 -13.32 15.88
N PRO A 16 -1.25 -12.18 15.28
CA PRO A 16 -0.45 -12.19 14.06
C PRO A 16 0.93 -12.81 14.33
N PRO A 17 1.45 -13.65 13.41
CA PRO A 17 2.85 -14.07 13.48
C PRO A 17 3.79 -12.86 13.42
N ALA A 18 4.95 -12.94 14.09
CA ALA A 18 5.93 -11.84 14.12
C ALA A 18 6.32 -11.35 12.71
N ALA A 19 6.57 -12.27 11.78
CA ALA A 19 6.92 -11.94 10.40
C ALA A 19 5.87 -11.04 9.70
N TRP A 20 4.58 -11.18 10.05
CA TRP A 20 3.52 -10.34 9.50
C TRP A 20 3.56 -8.93 10.08
N CYS A 21 3.89 -8.79 11.36
CA CYS A 21 4.15 -7.49 11.97
C CYS A 21 5.38 -6.82 11.35
N ASP A 22 6.49 -7.56 11.21
CA ASP A 22 7.73 -7.06 10.61
C ASP A 22 7.50 -6.59 9.16
N ALA A 23 6.75 -7.36 8.37
CA ALA A 23 6.39 -6.98 7.01
C ALA A 23 5.49 -5.72 6.98
N PHE A 24 4.57 -5.59 7.93
CA PHE A 24 3.72 -4.40 8.03
C PHE A 24 4.54 -3.16 8.39
N ASP A 25 5.42 -3.27 9.38
CA ASP A 25 6.27 -2.19 9.86
C ASP A 25 7.22 -1.75 8.74
N ALA A 26 7.90 -2.68 8.08
CA ALA A 26 8.78 -2.37 6.94
C ALA A 26 8.06 -1.59 5.83
N LEU A 27 6.77 -1.88 5.57
CA LEU A 27 5.97 -1.19 4.56
C LEU A 27 5.35 0.14 5.03
N THR A 28 5.43 0.47 6.32
CA THR A 28 4.70 1.59 6.91
C THR A 28 5.54 2.58 7.72
N THR A 29 6.61 2.15 8.38
CA THR A 29 7.47 2.96 9.25
C THR A 29 8.82 3.27 8.61
N ASP A 30 9.37 2.35 7.83
CA ASP A 30 10.79 2.40 7.47
C ASP A 30 11.04 3.16 6.16
N GLU A 31 12.31 3.30 5.77
CA GLU A 31 12.71 3.82 4.45
C GLU A 31 12.07 3.04 3.30
N LEU A 32 11.82 1.74 3.52
CA LEU A 32 11.10 0.89 2.58
C LEU A 32 9.66 1.40 2.35
N ALA A 33 8.99 1.98 3.34
CA ALA A 33 7.67 2.58 3.18
C ALA A 33 7.69 3.74 2.18
N ASP A 34 8.74 4.57 2.22
CA ASP A 34 8.92 5.68 1.29
C ASP A 34 9.34 5.19 -0.10
N HIS A 35 10.23 4.19 -0.18
CA HIS A 35 10.62 3.58 -1.44
C HIS A 35 9.41 2.98 -2.17
N GLN A 36 8.61 2.17 -1.47
CA GLN A 36 7.41 1.55 -2.04
C GLN A 36 6.31 2.59 -2.32
N GLY A 37 6.14 3.57 -1.44
CA GLY A 37 5.23 4.70 -1.66
C GLY A 37 5.58 5.51 -2.92
N LEU A 38 6.86 5.79 -3.13
CA LEU A 38 7.34 6.42 -4.37
C LEU A 38 7.04 5.54 -5.59
N GLY A 39 7.35 4.24 -5.52
CA GLY A 39 7.02 3.28 -6.58
C GLY A 39 5.52 3.29 -6.93
N ALA A 40 4.66 3.30 -5.90
CA ALA A 40 3.22 3.40 -6.05
C ALA A 40 2.80 4.71 -6.75
N GLY A 41 3.40 5.84 -6.35
CA GLY A 41 3.19 7.13 -7.02
C GLY A 41 3.58 7.10 -8.50
N ILE A 42 4.73 6.51 -8.85
CA ILE A 42 5.20 6.36 -10.24
C ILE A 42 4.21 5.54 -11.07
N TYR A 43 3.78 4.39 -10.54
CA TYR A 43 2.84 3.53 -11.23
C TYR A 43 1.50 4.23 -11.47
N ILE A 44 0.93 4.88 -10.44
CA ILE A 44 -0.32 5.63 -10.56
C ILE A 44 -0.19 6.73 -11.61
N ALA A 45 0.90 7.50 -11.60
CA ALA A 45 1.13 8.55 -12.59
C ALA A 45 1.15 7.98 -14.02
N ARG A 46 1.83 6.83 -14.21
CA ARG A 46 1.90 6.13 -15.50
C ARG A 46 0.52 5.67 -15.96
N VAL A 47 -0.25 5.01 -15.09
CA VAL A 47 -1.60 4.52 -15.42
C VAL A 47 -2.53 5.68 -15.77
N ARG A 48 -2.57 6.73 -14.94
CA ARG A 48 -3.42 7.90 -15.19
C ARG A 48 -3.08 8.62 -16.48
N ARG A 49 -1.79 8.73 -16.82
CA ARG A 49 -1.36 9.31 -18.10
C ARG A 49 -1.89 8.52 -19.30
N ARG A 50 -1.99 7.19 -19.17
CA ARG A 50 -2.44 6.30 -20.26
C ARG A 50 -3.96 6.21 -20.37
N THR A 51 -4.68 6.22 -19.24
CA THR A 51 -6.11 5.85 -19.21
C THR A 51 -7.04 6.98 -18.76
N GLY A 52 -6.50 8.10 -18.28
CA GLY A 52 -7.26 9.18 -17.63
C GLY A 52 -7.77 8.85 -16.22
N ARG A 53 -7.74 7.58 -15.80
CA ARG A 53 -8.23 7.09 -14.49
C ARG A 53 -7.12 6.44 -13.68
N GLY A 54 -7.30 6.33 -12.36
CA GLY A 54 -6.37 5.62 -11.50
C GLY A 54 -6.39 4.10 -11.72
N PRO A 55 -5.38 3.38 -11.20
CA PRO A 55 -5.49 1.94 -11.03
C PRO A 55 -6.48 1.58 -9.91
N THR A 56 -6.82 0.30 -9.81
CA THR A 56 -7.42 -0.28 -8.59
C THR A 56 -6.34 -0.58 -7.55
N PHE A 57 -6.72 -0.81 -6.29
CA PHE A 57 -5.77 -1.29 -5.28
C PHE A 57 -5.15 -2.63 -5.67
N SER A 58 -5.93 -3.55 -6.24
CA SER A 58 -5.40 -4.85 -6.71
C SER A 58 -4.34 -4.69 -7.79
N GLU A 59 -4.59 -3.82 -8.79
CA GLU A 59 -3.61 -3.52 -9.84
C GLU A 59 -2.35 -2.86 -9.27
N LEU A 60 -2.51 -1.91 -8.34
CA LEU A 60 -1.40 -1.24 -7.68
C LEU A 60 -0.51 -2.23 -6.93
N PHE A 61 -1.09 -3.03 -6.03
CA PHE A 61 -0.32 -4.00 -5.24
C PHE A 61 0.26 -5.11 -6.09
N ALA A 62 -0.41 -5.53 -7.17
CA ALA A 62 0.15 -6.51 -8.10
C ALA A 62 1.40 -5.98 -8.82
N GLU A 63 1.42 -4.70 -9.21
CA GLU A 63 2.62 -4.10 -9.82
C GLU A 63 3.77 -3.96 -8.82
N ILE A 64 3.48 -3.41 -7.63
CA ILE A 64 4.52 -3.09 -6.65
C ILE A 64 5.19 -4.35 -6.10
N PHE A 65 4.44 -5.44 -5.97
CA PHE A 65 4.89 -6.72 -5.42
C PHE A 65 4.93 -7.81 -6.50
N LYS A 66 5.28 -7.45 -7.73
CA LYS A 66 5.38 -8.41 -8.84
C LYS A 66 6.58 -9.36 -8.69
N ASP A 67 7.69 -8.84 -8.17
CA ASP A 67 8.97 -9.57 -8.06
C ASP A 67 9.23 -10.05 -6.62
N THR A 68 8.46 -9.54 -5.65
CA THR A 68 8.61 -9.86 -4.22
C THR A 68 7.24 -10.07 -3.58
N PRO A 69 7.09 -11.05 -2.69
CA PRO A 69 5.82 -11.29 -2.03
C PRO A 69 5.44 -10.11 -1.14
N LEU A 70 4.17 -9.68 -1.23
CA LEU A 70 3.60 -8.62 -0.38
C LEU A 70 3.61 -8.96 1.10
N HIS A 71 3.40 -10.23 1.43
CA HIS A 71 3.25 -10.69 2.80
C HIS A 71 4.01 -12.01 2.98
N PRO A 72 4.39 -12.35 4.23
CA PRO A 72 4.97 -13.64 4.57
C PRO A 72 4.00 -14.81 4.31
N GLU A 73 4.48 -16.02 4.57
CA GLU A 73 3.65 -17.21 4.47
C GLU A 73 2.42 -17.17 5.40
N TRP A 74 1.34 -17.83 4.98
CA TRP A 74 0.11 -17.89 5.75
C TRP A 74 0.21 -18.95 6.84
N PRO A 75 -0.28 -18.66 8.07
CA PRO A 75 -0.55 -19.71 9.03
C PRO A 75 -1.50 -20.79 8.47
N GLU A 76 -1.21 -22.05 8.80
CA GLU A 76 -1.91 -23.22 8.27
C GLU A 76 -3.38 -23.28 8.69
N ASP A 77 -3.70 -22.74 9.86
CA ASP A 77 -5.01 -22.75 10.52
C ASP A 77 -6.00 -21.70 9.98
N LEU A 78 -5.57 -20.82 9.07
CA LEU A 78 -6.45 -19.81 8.51
C LEU A 78 -7.25 -20.32 7.32
N THR A 79 -8.57 -20.13 7.38
CA THR A 79 -9.47 -20.36 6.26
C THR A 79 -9.21 -19.38 5.11
N ASN A 80 -9.60 -19.74 3.88
CA ASN A 80 -9.45 -18.88 2.71
C ASN A 80 -10.18 -17.53 2.85
N SER A 81 -11.33 -17.50 3.54
CA SER A 81 -12.08 -16.25 3.80
C SER A 81 -11.31 -15.34 4.74
N GLN A 82 -10.72 -15.88 5.82
CA GLN A 82 -9.87 -15.13 6.74
C GLN A 82 -8.62 -14.59 6.05
N ARG A 83 -7.92 -15.42 5.26
CA ARG A 83 -6.75 -15.00 4.47
C ARG A 83 -7.10 -13.84 3.53
N SER A 84 -8.24 -13.92 2.84
CA SER A 84 -8.70 -12.86 1.95
C SER A 84 -9.01 -11.56 2.69
N ALA A 85 -9.73 -11.65 3.83
CA ALA A 85 -10.07 -10.50 4.65
C ALA A 85 -8.83 -9.80 5.24
N ILE A 86 -7.89 -10.59 5.78
CA ILE A 86 -6.61 -10.11 6.30
C ILE A 86 -5.83 -9.41 5.19
N ARG A 87 -5.65 -10.05 4.04
CA ARG A 87 -4.89 -9.48 2.92
C ARG A 87 -5.46 -8.15 2.46
N ASN A 88 -6.79 -8.05 2.36
CA ASN A 88 -7.45 -6.81 1.96
C ASN A 88 -7.26 -5.71 3.01
N SER A 89 -7.41 -6.04 4.29
CA SER A 89 -7.20 -5.09 5.38
C SER A 89 -5.74 -4.64 5.47
N PHE A 90 -4.79 -5.56 5.34
CA PHE A 90 -3.35 -5.29 5.30
C PHE A 90 -3.00 -4.30 4.19
N ARG A 91 -3.40 -4.59 2.94
CA ARG A 91 -3.19 -3.70 1.79
C ARG A 91 -3.78 -2.31 2.02
N LEU A 92 -4.99 -2.23 2.55
CA LEU A 92 -5.64 -0.96 2.83
C LEU A 92 -4.85 -0.14 3.85
N HIS A 93 -4.40 -0.76 4.94
CA HIS A 93 -3.66 -0.06 5.99
C HIS A 93 -2.26 0.37 5.52
N VAL A 94 -1.56 -0.44 4.72
CA VAL A 94 -0.32 -0.03 4.05
C VAL A 94 -0.57 1.19 3.16
N ALA A 95 -1.60 1.15 2.31
CA ALA A 95 -1.93 2.27 1.45
C ALA A 95 -2.34 3.54 2.22
N ILE A 96 -3.00 3.41 3.38
CA ILE A 96 -3.30 4.53 4.28
C ILE A 96 -2.01 5.19 4.75
N GLN A 97 -0.98 4.41 5.10
CA GLN A 97 0.29 4.98 5.53
C GLN A 97 1.01 5.68 4.37
N TRP A 98 1.00 5.12 3.16
CA TRP A 98 1.52 5.81 1.98
C TRP A 98 0.75 7.09 1.65
N LYS A 99 -0.58 7.12 1.89
CA LYS A 99 -1.39 8.34 1.75
C LYS A 99 -1.03 9.38 2.80
N ARG A 100 -0.83 8.99 4.07
CA ARG A 100 -0.40 9.89 5.15
C ARG A 100 0.96 10.51 4.88
N ARG A 101 1.88 9.74 4.31
CA ARG A 101 3.21 10.20 3.84
C ARG A 101 3.14 11.06 2.56
N GLY A 102 1.96 11.21 1.96
CA GLY A 102 1.72 12.05 0.79
C GLY A 102 2.20 11.47 -0.54
N TRP A 103 2.50 10.16 -0.59
CA TRP A 103 2.91 9.47 -1.81
C TRP A 103 1.74 9.25 -2.78
N ILE A 104 0.62 8.78 -2.23
CA ILE A 104 -0.60 8.46 -2.98
C ILE A 104 -1.83 9.14 -2.34
N SER A 105 -2.96 9.12 -3.03
CA SER A 105 -4.25 9.55 -2.51
C SER A 105 -5.37 8.87 -3.30
N TRP A 106 -6.56 8.80 -2.72
CA TRP A 106 -7.78 8.30 -3.36
C TRP A 106 -9.02 8.88 -2.68
N ASP A 107 -10.16 8.75 -3.34
CA ASP A 107 -11.47 9.11 -2.81
C ASP A 107 -12.17 7.84 -2.28
N PRO A 108 -12.56 7.80 -1.00
CA PRO A 108 -13.27 6.64 -0.43
C PRO A 108 -14.54 6.31 -1.22
N GLY A 109 -14.80 5.03 -1.46
CA GLY A 109 -15.98 4.56 -2.19
C GLY A 109 -15.97 4.81 -3.70
N VAL A 110 -14.97 5.52 -4.24
CA VAL A 110 -14.87 5.78 -5.68
C VAL A 110 -13.91 4.81 -6.34
N ALA A 111 -14.43 3.99 -7.25
CA ALA A 111 -13.63 3.05 -8.02
C ALA A 111 -12.57 3.79 -8.86
N ARG A 112 -11.36 3.23 -8.93
CA ARG A 112 -10.25 3.73 -9.76
C ARG A 112 -9.88 5.21 -9.50
N SER A 113 -10.03 5.67 -8.25
CA SER A 113 -9.73 7.06 -7.82
C SER A 113 -8.29 7.30 -7.38
N LEU A 114 -7.44 6.27 -7.41
CA LEU A 114 -6.03 6.36 -7.04
C LEU A 114 -5.30 7.42 -7.87
N ARG A 115 -4.63 8.33 -7.18
CA ARG A 115 -3.87 9.46 -7.73
C ARG A 115 -2.60 9.69 -6.91
N VAL A 116 -1.64 10.41 -7.49
CA VAL A 116 -0.43 10.81 -6.77
C VAL A 116 -0.76 11.82 -5.67
N GLY A 117 -0.07 11.71 -4.53
CA GLY A 117 -0.21 12.62 -3.39
C GLY A 117 0.67 13.87 -3.49
N PRO A 118 0.62 14.77 -2.49
CA PRO A 118 1.37 16.04 -2.47
C PRO A 118 2.89 15.84 -2.50
N THR A 119 3.45 15.00 -1.61
CA THR A 119 4.89 14.69 -1.55
C THR A 119 5.44 14.23 -2.90
N PHE A 120 4.70 13.36 -3.58
CA PHE A 120 5.10 12.91 -4.92
C PHE A 120 5.15 14.07 -5.92
N ARG A 121 4.14 14.95 -5.93
CA ARG A 121 4.08 16.09 -6.86
C ARG A 121 5.22 17.07 -6.61
N GLU A 122 5.54 17.34 -5.35
CA GLU A 122 6.65 18.21 -4.95
C GLU A 122 7.98 17.66 -5.44
N ARG A 123 8.29 16.39 -5.14
CA ARG A 123 9.51 15.74 -5.63
C ARG A 123 9.57 15.68 -7.15
N SER A 124 8.44 15.45 -7.81
CA SER A 124 8.35 15.44 -9.28
C SER A 124 8.68 16.80 -9.88
N ARG A 125 8.11 17.89 -9.34
CA ARG A 125 8.40 19.27 -9.77
C ARG A 125 9.86 19.64 -9.55
N ALA A 126 10.42 19.33 -8.37
CA ALA A 126 11.83 19.59 -8.07
C ALA A 126 12.76 18.89 -9.08
N ARG A 127 12.46 17.62 -9.41
CA ARG A 127 13.20 16.87 -10.43
C ARG A 127 13.07 17.48 -11.83
N GLN A 128 11.92 18.02 -12.19
CA GLN A 128 11.72 18.70 -13.48
C GLN A 128 12.50 20.02 -13.54
N ALA A 129 12.47 20.82 -12.48
CA ALA A 129 13.22 22.08 -12.40
C ALA A 129 14.74 21.85 -12.47
N ALA A 130 15.25 20.77 -11.86
CA ALA A 130 16.66 20.39 -11.94
C ALA A 130 17.10 19.90 -13.33
N ARG A 131 16.17 19.46 -14.19
CA ARG A 131 16.46 19.02 -15.57
C ARG A 131 16.38 20.15 -16.59
N ALA A 132 15.78 21.28 -16.22
CA ALA A 132 15.61 22.44 -17.08
C ALA A 132 16.72 23.48 -16.88
N GLN A 133 17.61 23.25 -15.91
CA GLN A 133 18.88 23.95 -15.72
C GLN A 133 19.99 23.18 -16.42
#